data_AF-A0A954V9S7-F1
#
_entry.id   AF-A0A954V9S7-F1
#
_cell.length_a   1.000
_cell.length_b   1.000
_cell.length_c   1.000
_cell.angle_alpha   90.00
_cell.angle_beta   90.00
_cell.angle_gamma   90.00
#
_symmetry.space_group_name_H-M   'P 1'
#
loop_
_entity.id
_entity.type
_entity.pdbx_description
1 polymer ?
#
loop_
_entity_poly.entity_id
_entity_poly.type
_entity_poly.pdbx_seq_one_letter_code
_entity_poly.pdbx_strand_id
1 'polypeptide(L)'
;MTRFAQQLDQTEAEQSRSAKQVRETSVLHGDYGVEYDQAPGMFDWQLDNDLEAAERAVRSYGAPAIGPTIPLAATSSRSWTSSPRDERLRRVDDEELREDRESSAPWAMLAWPLLGLGVMALSAGVVLVACSFSDGRTQLWDYGVPMVLAGQAGLLLGLVFQLDGLWRNHRQQDKTLGGLESRLKELRRTTAMLGTTHSSAAQAFYSHMAEGAHPELLLADLKGQLDLLAVKMSDR
;
A
#
# COMPACT_ATOMS: atom_id res chain seq x y z
N MET A 1 -48.22 -34.74 34.59
CA MET A 1 -47.12 -34.93 33.60
C MET A 1 -47.42 -34.31 32.24
N THR A 2 -48.66 -34.32 31.74
CA THR A 2 -49.04 -33.70 30.45
C THR A 2 -48.87 -32.17 30.37
N ARG A 3 -49.05 -31.42 31.46
CA ARG A 3 -48.83 -29.96 31.47
C ARG A 3 -47.37 -29.54 31.28
N PHE A 4 -46.40 -30.35 31.73
CA PHE A 4 -44.98 -30.03 31.56
C PHE A 4 -44.51 -30.18 30.11
N ALA A 5 -45.06 -31.15 29.37
CA ALA A 5 -44.77 -31.30 27.95
C ALA A 5 -45.30 -30.11 27.13
N GLN A 6 -46.49 -29.61 27.49
CA GLN A 6 -47.09 -28.46 26.81
C GLN A 6 -46.33 -27.15 27.08
N GLN A 7 -45.69 -27.03 28.25
CA GLN A 7 -44.92 -25.85 28.61
C GLN A 7 -43.55 -25.80 27.90
N LEU A 8 -42.95 -26.96 27.61
CA LEU A 8 -41.69 -27.05 26.84
C LEU A 8 -41.90 -26.66 25.37
N ASP A 9 -42.97 -27.13 24.75
CA ASP A 9 -43.29 -26.81 23.34
C ASP A 9 -43.57 -25.31 23.13
N GLN A 10 -44.18 -24.67 24.14
CA GLN A 10 -44.44 -23.23 24.10
C GLN A 10 -43.16 -22.39 24.18
N THR A 11 -42.15 -22.86 24.91
CA THR A 11 -40.87 -22.14 25.04
C THR A 11 -40.00 -22.24 23.78
N GLU A 12 -40.05 -23.35 23.04
CA GLU A 12 -39.32 -23.48 21.77
C GLU A 12 -39.93 -22.59 20.68
N ALA A 13 -41.26 -22.48 20.64
CA ALA A 13 -41.96 -21.62 19.69
C ALA A 13 -41.64 -20.13 19.90
N GLU A 14 -41.49 -19.67 21.15
CA GLU A 14 -41.12 -18.29 21.46
C GLU A 14 -39.64 -18.01 21.16
N GLN A 15 -38.73 -18.95 21.43
CA GLN A 15 -37.31 -18.79 21.08
C GLN A 15 -37.10 -18.71 19.56
N SER A 16 -37.83 -19.51 18.77
CA SER A 16 -37.75 -19.47 17.31
C SER A 16 -38.23 -18.14 16.72
N ARG A 17 -39.25 -17.52 17.32
CA ARG A 17 -39.75 -16.19 16.91
C ARG A 17 -38.78 -15.07 17.28
N SER A 18 -38.20 -15.12 18.48
CA SER A 18 -37.21 -14.13 18.90
C SER A 18 -35.93 -14.18 18.07
N ALA A 19 -35.49 -15.38 17.66
CA ALA A 19 -34.31 -15.55 16.80
C ALA A 19 -34.52 -15.00 15.38
N LYS A 20 -35.74 -15.12 14.82
CA LYS A 20 -36.07 -14.52 13.52
C LYS A 20 -36.12 -13.00 13.58
N GLN A 21 -36.67 -12.43 14.66
CA GLN A 21 -36.83 -10.98 14.77
C GLN A 21 -35.50 -10.25 14.92
N VAL A 22 -34.54 -10.80 15.67
CA VAL A 22 -33.17 -10.25 15.76
C VAL A 22 -32.47 -10.24 14.39
N ARG A 23 -32.74 -11.26 13.55
CA ARG A 23 -32.13 -11.37 12.22
C ARG A 23 -32.66 -10.33 11.23
N GLU A 24 -33.90 -9.89 11.37
CA GLU A 24 -34.48 -8.84 10.50
C GLU A 24 -34.08 -7.43 10.94
N THR A 25 -33.87 -7.18 12.23
CA THR A 25 -33.46 -5.85 12.72
C THR A 25 -31.98 -5.53 12.46
N SER A 26 -31.11 -6.54 12.27
CA SER A 26 -29.70 -6.31 11.92
C SER A 26 -29.48 -5.93 10.45
N VAL A 27 -30.50 -6.01 9.58
CA VAL A 27 -30.36 -5.67 8.14
C VAL A 27 -30.56 -4.17 7.87
N LEU A 28 -31.08 -3.40 8.83
CA LEU A 28 -31.43 -1.99 8.63
C LEU A 28 -30.58 -0.98 9.42
N HIS A 29 -29.55 -1.43 10.15
CA HIS A 29 -28.78 -0.53 11.05
C HIS A 29 -27.27 -0.83 11.13
N GLY A 30 -26.63 -1.15 10.01
CA GLY A 30 -25.17 -1.15 9.86
C GLY A 30 -24.81 -0.30 8.65
N ASP A 31 -24.42 0.95 8.88
CA ASP A 31 -23.03 1.35 9.10
C ASP A 31 -22.39 1.69 7.76
N TYR A 32 -22.29 2.99 7.47
CA TYR A 32 -21.45 3.53 6.40
C TYR A 32 -19.97 3.49 6.84
N GLY A 33 -19.58 2.41 7.49
CA GLY A 33 -18.19 2.02 7.60
C GLY A 33 -17.73 1.77 6.18
N VAL A 34 -16.86 2.64 5.69
CA VAL A 34 -16.09 2.42 4.47
C VAL A 34 -15.20 1.21 4.79
N GLU A 35 -15.79 0.03 4.65
CA GLU A 35 -15.10 -1.25 4.68
C GLU A 35 -14.26 -1.25 3.40
N TYR A 36 -13.04 -0.77 3.55
CA TYR A 36 -11.95 -1.08 2.64
C TYR A 36 -11.69 -2.59 2.79
N ASP A 37 -12.63 -3.41 2.30
CA ASP A 37 -12.37 -4.81 2.01
C ASP A 37 -11.43 -4.79 0.82
N GLN A 38 -10.16 -4.63 1.20
CA GLN A 38 -9.00 -4.48 0.38
C GLN A 38 -8.74 -5.83 -0.27
N ALA A 39 -9.56 -6.15 -1.28
CA ALA A 39 -9.13 -7.00 -2.37
C ALA A 39 -7.73 -6.49 -2.75
N PRO A 40 -6.66 -7.31 -2.71
CA PRO A 40 -5.30 -6.87 -2.99
C PRO A 40 -5.32 -6.11 -4.32
N GLY A 41 -5.26 -4.79 -4.18
CA GLY A 41 -5.85 -3.91 -5.16
C GLY A 41 -5.02 -4.01 -6.41
N MET A 42 -5.67 -4.28 -7.54
CA MET A 42 -5.13 -4.05 -8.87
C MET A 42 -4.73 -2.57 -9.11
N PHE A 43 -4.76 -1.72 -8.08
CA PHE A 43 -4.33 -0.33 -8.07
C PHE A 43 -2.95 -0.12 -7.42
N ASP A 44 -2.40 -1.10 -6.71
CA ASP A 44 -1.10 -0.97 -6.04
C ASP A 44 0.04 -0.87 -7.07
N TRP A 45 -0.03 -1.69 -8.14
CA TRP A 45 0.94 -1.61 -9.26
C TRP A 45 0.84 -0.30 -10.05
N GLN A 46 -0.33 0.33 -10.06
CA GLN A 46 -0.57 1.54 -10.83
C GLN A 46 -0.05 2.77 -10.07
N LEU A 47 -0.21 2.76 -8.74
CA LEU A 47 0.37 3.79 -7.88
C LEU A 47 1.90 3.77 -7.90
N ASP A 48 2.52 2.59 -7.90
CA ASP A 48 3.98 2.45 -8.04
C ASP A 48 4.47 2.98 -9.40
N ASN A 49 3.77 2.68 -10.49
CA ASN A 49 4.08 3.21 -11.83
C ASN A 49 3.95 4.74 -11.89
N ASP A 50 2.90 5.29 -11.27
CA ASP A 50 2.67 6.73 -11.22
C ASP A 50 3.73 7.43 -10.36
N LEU A 51 4.16 6.81 -9.26
CA LEU A 51 5.27 7.31 -8.44
C LEU A 51 6.59 7.31 -9.22
N GLU A 52 6.86 6.25 -9.98
CA GLU A 52 8.09 6.15 -10.77
C GLU A 52 8.10 7.14 -11.94
N ALA A 53 6.94 7.38 -12.57
CA ALA A 53 6.75 8.39 -13.59
C ALA A 53 6.95 9.81 -13.01
N ALA A 54 6.41 10.07 -11.81
CA ALA A 54 6.63 11.32 -11.10
C ALA A 54 8.10 11.52 -10.71
N GLU A 55 8.80 10.47 -10.24
CA GLU A 55 10.23 10.56 -9.93
C GLU A 55 11.08 10.84 -11.17
N ARG A 56 10.75 10.21 -12.31
CA ARG A 56 11.39 10.51 -13.60
C ARG A 56 11.16 11.95 -14.04
N ALA A 57 9.94 12.45 -13.88
CA ALA A 57 9.63 13.86 -14.17
C ALA A 57 10.44 14.79 -13.26
N VAL A 58 10.49 14.54 -11.96
CA VAL A 58 11.27 15.38 -11.03
C VAL A 58 12.77 15.34 -11.34
N ARG A 59 13.34 14.16 -11.69
CA ARG A 59 14.74 14.06 -12.12
C ARG A 59 15.01 14.80 -13.42
N SER A 60 14.08 14.81 -14.38
CA SER A 60 14.27 15.53 -15.64
C SER A 60 14.29 17.05 -15.44
N TYR A 61 13.59 17.56 -14.42
CA TYR A 61 13.64 18.98 -14.04
C TYR A 61 14.88 19.36 -13.19
N GLY A 62 15.64 18.39 -12.69
CA GLY A 62 16.63 18.58 -11.61
C GLY A 62 18.09 18.83 -12.00
N ALA A 63 18.46 18.85 -13.29
CA ALA A 63 19.82 19.18 -13.71
C ALA A 63 19.84 20.56 -14.37
N PRO A 64 20.01 21.67 -13.63
CA PRO A 64 20.34 22.94 -14.25
C PRO A 64 21.70 22.77 -14.93
N ALA A 65 21.69 22.64 -16.25
CA ALA A 65 22.88 22.80 -17.07
C ALA A 65 23.46 24.18 -16.72
N ILE A 66 24.64 24.16 -16.08
CA ILE A 66 25.40 25.36 -15.75
C ILE A 66 25.83 25.97 -17.09
N GLY A 67 25.00 26.87 -17.60
CA GLY A 67 25.31 27.73 -18.73
C GLY A 67 26.34 28.80 -18.32
N PRO A 68 27.11 29.32 -19.29
CA PRO A 68 28.27 30.17 -19.01
C PRO A 68 27.87 31.50 -18.36
N THR A 69 28.40 31.70 -17.16
CA THR A 69 28.70 32.95 -16.45
C THR A 69 28.38 34.26 -17.18
N ILE A 70 27.31 34.93 -16.74
CA ILE A 70 27.18 36.39 -16.86
C ILE A 70 27.47 36.98 -15.47
N PRO A 71 28.54 37.79 -15.30
CA PRO A 71 28.90 38.36 -14.00
C PRO A 71 27.99 39.56 -13.70
N LEU A 72 26.95 39.35 -12.90
CA LEU A 72 26.26 40.44 -12.22
C LEU A 72 26.60 40.46 -10.73
N ALA A 73 26.73 41.68 -10.23
CA ALA A 73 27.31 42.04 -8.95
C ALA A 73 26.73 41.28 -7.74
N ALA A 74 27.67 40.83 -6.92
CA ALA A 74 27.54 40.23 -5.61
C ALA A 74 26.39 40.81 -4.75
N THR A 75 25.26 40.11 -4.73
CA THR A 75 24.42 40.01 -3.54
C THR A 75 24.86 38.76 -2.80
N SER A 76 25.26 38.94 -1.55
CA SER A 76 25.86 37.92 -0.69
C SER A 76 24.87 36.80 -0.38
N SER A 77 24.83 35.79 -1.25
CA SER A 77 24.29 34.47 -0.95
C SER A 77 25.15 33.88 0.18
N ARG A 78 24.56 33.79 1.37
CA ARG A 78 25.10 32.98 2.48
C ARG A 78 25.10 31.54 1.98
N SER A 79 26.27 31.09 1.55
CA SER A 79 26.56 29.69 1.36
C SER A 79 26.38 28.99 2.70
N TRP A 80 25.31 28.19 2.80
CA TRP A 80 25.21 27.17 3.81
C TRP A 80 26.34 26.19 3.51
N THR A 81 27.46 26.37 4.19
CA THR A 81 28.58 25.45 4.15
C THR A 81 28.08 24.18 4.82
N SER A 82 27.66 23.23 3.99
CA SER A 82 27.39 21.86 4.40
C SER A 82 28.65 21.37 5.11
N SER A 83 28.51 21.07 6.40
CA SER A 83 29.61 20.57 7.21
C SER A 83 30.04 19.21 6.63
N PRO A 84 31.34 18.97 6.35
CA PRO A 84 31.85 17.69 5.82
C PRO A 84 31.59 16.45 6.69
N ARG A 85 30.94 16.63 7.85
CA ARG A 85 30.65 15.56 8.81
C ARG A 85 29.37 14.78 8.48
N ASP A 86 28.43 15.38 7.76
CA ASP A 86 27.14 14.74 7.44
C ASP A 86 27.22 13.79 6.22
N GLU A 87 28.18 13.98 5.32
CA GLU A 87 28.38 13.08 4.17
C GLU A 87 28.85 11.67 4.59
N ARG A 88 29.49 11.53 5.75
CA ARG A 88 30.06 10.25 6.20
C ARG A 88 29.03 9.31 6.83
N LEU A 89 27.97 9.85 7.43
CA LEU A 89 26.86 9.04 7.95
C LEU A 89 25.95 8.59 6.80
N ARG A 90 25.70 9.47 5.82
CA ARG A 90 24.84 9.17 4.67
C ARG A 90 25.38 8.06 3.76
N ARG A 91 26.71 7.86 3.71
CA ARG A 91 27.33 6.82 2.86
C ARG A 91 27.23 5.41 3.43
N VAL A 92 27.04 5.25 4.74
CA VAL A 92 26.97 3.93 5.39
C VAL A 92 25.57 3.34 5.23
N ASP A 93 24.52 4.16 5.27
CA ASP A 93 23.13 3.70 5.09
C ASP A 93 22.81 3.29 3.64
N ASP A 94 23.49 3.89 2.65
CA ASP A 94 23.24 3.60 1.23
C ASP A 94 23.91 2.30 0.74
N GLU A 95 24.97 1.81 1.39
CA GLU A 95 25.59 0.50 1.06
C GLU A 95 24.81 -0.67 1.68
N GLU A 96 24.34 -0.55 2.92
CA GLU A 96 23.60 -1.63 3.61
C GLU A 96 22.23 -1.91 2.96
N LEU A 97 21.61 -0.91 2.32
CA LEU A 97 20.35 -1.07 1.58
C LEU A 97 20.52 -1.63 0.15
N ARG A 98 21.74 -1.71 -0.39
CA ARG A 98 21.98 -2.23 -1.76
C ARG A 98 22.26 -3.74 -1.80
N GLU A 99 22.89 -4.32 -0.78
CA GLU A 99 23.20 -5.77 -0.77
C GLU A 99 21.95 -6.66 -0.58
N ASP A 100 20.88 -6.16 0.04
CA ASP A 100 19.65 -6.94 0.26
C ASP A 100 18.68 -6.95 -0.93
N ARG A 101 18.91 -6.12 -1.97
CA ARG A 101 17.94 -5.94 -3.08
C ARG A 101 18.19 -6.86 -4.28
N GLU A 102 19.38 -7.43 -4.42
CA GLU A 102 19.73 -8.25 -5.60
C GLU A 102 19.49 -9.77 -5.43
N SER A 103 19.23 -10.28 -4.22
CA SER A 103 19.10 -11.73 -4.00
C SER A 103 17.67 -12.28 -3.94
N SER A 104 16.63 -11.43 -3.92
CA SER A 104 15.24 -11.88 -3.72
C SER A 104 14.43 -12.13 -5.01
N ALA A 105 15.01 -11.92 -6.19
CA ALA A 105 14.28 -12.08 -7.46
C ALA A 105 14.02 -13.54 -7.93
N PRO A 106 14.89 -14.54 -7.70
CA PRO A 106 14.71 -15.84 -8.38
C PRO A 106 13.59 -16.69 -7.77
N TRP A 107 13.33 -16.58 -6.46
CA TRP A 107 12.36 -17.44 -5.78
C TRP A 107 10.90 -17.03 -6.03
N ALA A 108 10.63 -15.72 -6.18
CA ALA A 108 9.30 -15.22 -6.53
C ALA A 108 8.86 -15.65 -7.94
N MET A 109 9.82 -15.74 -8.87
CA MET A 109 9.58 -16.23 -10.23
C MET A 109 9.25 -17.72 -10.28
N LEU A 110 9.77 -18.51 -9.35
CA LEU A 110 9.48 -19.95 -9.19
C LEU A 110 8.14 -20.21 -8.49
N ALA A 111 7.64 -19.27 -7.69
CA ALA A 111 6.36 -19.41 -6.99
C ALA A 111 5.17 -19.44 -7.96
N TRP A 112 5.23 -18.68 -9.05
CA TRP A 112 4.18 -18.63 -10.09
C TRP A 112 3.92 -19.96 -10.80
N PRO A 113 4.93 -20.65 -11.37
CA PRO A 113 4.71 -21.93 -12.02
C PRO A 113 4.32 -23.02 -11.02
N LEU A 114 4.86 -23.01 -9.79
CA LEU A 114 4.50 -23.99 -8.77
C LEU A 114 3.03 -23.89 -8.37
N LEU A 115 2.50 -22.66 -8.27
CA LEU A 115 1.09 -22.41 -8.01
C LEU A 115 0.20 -22.86 -9.18
N GLY A 116 0.57 -22.50 -10.41
CA GLY A 116 -0.15 -22.91 -11.62
C GLY A 116 -0.20 -24.43 -11.78
N LEU A 117 0.91 -25.11 -11.47
CA LEU A 117 1.02 -26.56 -11.49
C LEU A 117 0.07 -27.21 -10.46
N GLY A 118 0.00 -26.65 -9.25
CA GLY A 118 -0.90 -27.13 -8.20
C GLY A 118 -2.37 -27.00 -8.58
N VAL A 119 -2.79 -25.85 -9.12
CA VAL A 119 -4.18 -25.62 -9.54
C VAL A 119 -4.57 -26.54 -10.70
N MET A 120 -3.68 -26.74 -11.67
CA MET A 120 -3.91 -27.67 -12.80
C MET A 120 -4.01 -29.12 -12.36
N ALA A 121 -3.15 -29.56 -11.43
CA ALA A 121 -3.21 -30.93 -10.89
C ALA A 121 -4.51 -31.18 -10.12
N LEU A 122 -4.97 -30.19 -9.36
CA LEU A 122 -6.21 -30.28 -8.58
C LEU A 122 -7.44 -30.31 -9.50
N SER A 123 -7.51 -29.41 -10.48
CA SER A 123 -8.64 -29.39 -11.43
C SER A 123 -8.72 -30.68 -12.24
N ALA A 124 -7.58 -31.21 -12.70
CA ALA A 124 -7.51 -32.52 -13.35
C ALA A 124 -7.99 -33.66 -12.43
N GLY A 125 -7.60 -33.64 -11.15
CA GLY A 125 -8.06 -34.62 -10.15
C GLY A 125 -9.56 -34.59 -9.91
N VAL A 126 -10.17 -33.41 -9.79
CA VAL A 126 -11.63 -33.27 -9.60
C VAL A 126 -12.39 -33.79 -10.82
N VAL A 127 -11.90 -33.50 -12.03
CA VAL A 127 -12.51 -34.00 -13.28
C VAL A 127 -12.42 -35.53 -13.34
N LEU A 128 -11.29 -36.14 -12.96
CA LEU A 128 -11.13 -37.60 -12.89
C LEU A 128 -12.11 -38.24 -11.90
N VAL A 129 -12.32 -37.64 -10.73
CA VAL A 129 -13.28 -38.12 -9.72
C VAL A 129 -14.72 -38.00 -10.22
N ALA A 130 -15.08 -36.87 -10.83
CA ALA A 130 -16.41 -36.65 -11.40
C ALA A 130 -16.72 -37.66 -12.52
N CYS A 131 -15.76 -37.92 -13.41
CA CYS A 131 -15.90 -38.97 -14.43
C CYS A 131 -16.01 -40.36 -13.81
N SER A 132 -15.22 -40.67 -12.78
CA SER A 132 -15.32 -41.96 -12.08
C SER A 132 -16.68 -42.19 -11.43
N PHE A 133 -17.33 -41.13 -10.94
CA PHE A 133 -18.66 -41.22 -10.34
C PHE A 133 -19.75 -41.50 -11.39
N SER A 134 -19.56 -41.00 -12.61
CA SER A 134 -20.50 -41.19 -13.71
C SER A 134 -20.49 -42.61 -14.28
N ASP A 135 -19.36 -43.32 -14.24
CA ASP A 135 -19.20 -44.64 -14.90
C ASP A 135 -19.41 -45.86 -13.97
N GLY A 136 -19.56 -45.67 -12.65
CA GLY A 136 -19.88 -46.75 -11.70
C GLY A 136 -18.86 -47.90 -11.61
N ARG A 137 -17.66 -47.76 -12.21
CA ARG A 137 -16.60 -48.77 -12.17
C ARG A 137 -15.77 -48.68 -10.89
N THR A 138 -15.97 -49.64 -9.98
CA THR A 138 -15.29 -49.73 -8.68
C THR A 138 -13.77 -49.95 -8.74
N GLN A 139 -13.22 -50.41 -9.87
CA GLN A 139 -11.76 -50.58 -10.03
C GLN A 139 -11.02 -49.24 -10.19
N LEU A 140 -11.71 -48.13 -10.51
CA LEU A 140 -11.10 -46.80 -10.58
C LEU A 140 -10.87 -46.17 -9.19
N TRP A 141 -11.55 -46.67 -8.15
CA TRP A 141 -11.50 -46.11 -6.81
C TRP A 141 -10.09 -46.22 -6.18
N ASP A 142 -9.37 -47.30 -6.48
CA ASP A 142 -8.01 -47.55 -5.97
C ASP A 142 -6.98 -46.53 -6.50
N TYR A 143 -7.22 -45.96 -7.68
CA TYR A 143 -6.36 -44.92 -8.26
C TYR A 143 -6.87 -43.50 -7.97
N GLY A 144 -8.19 -43.33 -7.85
CA GLY A 144 -8.80 -42.03 -7.57
C GLY A 144 -8.46 -41.49 -6.18
N VAL A 145 -8.54 -42.34 -5.14
CA VAL A 145 -8.24 -41.95 -3.75
C VAL A 145 -6.81 -41.42 -3.58
N PRO A 146 -5.74 -42.13 -4.00
CA PRO A 146 -4.39 -41.60 -3.86
C PRO A 146 -4.13 -40.36 -4.71
N MET A 147 -4.78 -40.22 -5.87
CA MET A 147 -4.66 -39.03 -6.72
C MET A 147 -5.27 -37.79 -6.05
N VAL A 148 -6.44 -37.92 -5.42
CA VAL A 148 -7.08 -36.84 -4.64
C VAL A 148 -6.24 -36.49 -3.42
N LEU A 149 -5.72 -37.50 -2.71
CA LEU A 149 -4.88 -37.30 -1.54
C LEU A 149 -3.58 -36.56 -1.91
N ALA A 150 -2.96 -36.93 -3.03
CA ALA A 150 -1.79 -36.25 -3.57
C ALA A 150 -2.12 -34.81 -3.98
N GLY A 151 -3.28 -34.57 -4.61
CA GLY A 151 -3.76 -33.23 -4.95
C GLY A 151 -3.98 -32.35 -3.72
N GLN A 152 -4.61 -32.89 -2.67
CA GLN A 152 -4.81 -32.19 -1.39
C GLN A 152 -3.49 -31.85 -0.70
N ALA A 153 -2.55 -32.80 -0.65
CA ALA A 153 -1.23 -32.59 -0.05
C ALA A 153 -0.43 -31.52 -0.82
N GLY A 154 -0.49 -31.54 -2.15
CA GLY A 154 0.14 -30.51 -3.00
C GLY A 154 -0.45 -29.13 -2.79
N LEU A 155 -1.78 -29.03 -2.65
CA LEU A 155 -2.46 -27.77 -2.34
C LEU A 155 -2.03 -27.20 -0.99
N LEU A 156 -2.00 -28.04 0.05
CA LEU A 156 -1.59 -27.64 1.39
C LEU A 156 -0.13 -27.16 1.40
N LEU A 157 0.78 -27.90 0.75
CA LEU A 157 2.17 -27.46 0.62
C LEU A 157 2.28 -26.13 -0.12
N GLY A 158 1.57 -25.97 -1.24
CA GLY A 158 1.55 -24.73 -2.01
C GLY A 158 1.04 -23.54 -1.18
N LEU A 159 -0.03 -23.75 -0.41
CA LEU A 159 -0.61 -22.71 0.45
C LEU A 159 0.34 -22.31 1.59
N VAL A 160 1.00 -23.27 2.23
CA VAL A 160 2.01 -22.99 3.28
C VAL A 160 3.17 -22.20 2.70
N PHE A 161 3.62 -22.52 1.49
CA PHE A 161 4.68 -21.77 0.80
C PHE A 161 4.26 -20.33 0.47
N GLN A 162 3.01 -20.13 0.05
CA GLN A 162 2.47 -18.80 -0.17
C GLN A 162 2.37 -17.98 1.12
N LEU A 163 1.94 -18.60 2.23
CA LEU A 163 1.88 -17.93 3.52
C LEU A 163 3.27 -17.49 4.00
N ASP A 164 4.30 -18.35 3.87
CA ASP A 164 5.66 -17.99 4.25
C ASP A 164 6.20 -16.85 3.36
N GLY A 165 5.91 -16.90 2.05
CA GLY A 165 6.24 -15.81 1.13
C GLY A 165 5.55 -14.49 1.50
N LEU A 166 4.25 -14.53 1.82
CA LEU A 166 3.46 -13.37 2.21
C LEU A 166 3.97 -12.78 3.53
N TRP A 167 4.33 -13.62 4.49
CA TRP A 167 4.83 -13.19 5.80
C TRP A 167 6.18 -12.48 5.69
N ARG A 168 7.06 -12.98 4.81
CA ARG A 168 8.33 -12.31 4.50
C ARG A 168 8.11 -10.96 3.84
N ASN A 169 7.17 -10.87 2.90
CA ASN A 169 6.82 -9.62 2.24
C ASN A 169 6.21 -8.60 3.22
N HIS A 170 5.32 -9.03 4.12
CA HIS A 170 4.74 -8.16 5.14
C HIS A 170 5.82 -7.56 6.04
N ARG A 171 6.78 -8.37 6.51
CA ARG A 171 7.90 -7.86 7.31
C ARG A 171 8.76 -6.85 6.56
N GLN A 172 8.90 -7.01 5.25
CA GLN A 172 9.65 -6.07 4.43
C GLN A 172 8.89 -4.75 4.26
N GLN A 173 7.57 -4.81 4.10
CA GLN A 173 6.70 -3.62 4.08
C GLN A 173 6.67 -2.90 5.44
N ASP A 174 6.68 -3.63 6.55
CA ASP A 174 6.77 -3.03 7.89
C ASP A 174 8.08 -2.24 8.06
N LYS A 175 9.19 -2.76 7.53
CA LYS A 175 10.48 -2.05 7.55
C LYS A 175 10.46 -0.78 6.69
N THR A 176 9.86 -0.84 5.50
CA THR A 176 9.78 0.35 4.62
C THR A 176 8.87 1.41 5.22
N LEU A 177 7.72 1.02 5.79
CA LEU A 177 6.82 1.93 6.51
C LEU A 177 7.51 2.55 7.74
N GLY A 178 8.23 1.76 8.55
CA GLY A 178 9.03 2.29 9.66
C GLY A 178 10.13 3.26 9.21
N GLY A 179 10.73 3.02 8.06
CA GLY A 179 11.68 3.94 7.43
C GLY A 179 11.03 5.25 6.97
N LEU A 180 9.85 5.19 6.36
CA LEU A 180 9.08 6.36 5.93
C LEU A 180 8.63 7.21 7.12
N GLU A 181 8.17 6.58 8.20
CA GLU A 181 7.79 7.30 9.42
C GLU A 181 8.99 8.04 10.02
N SER A 182 10.16 7.41 10.04
CA SER A 182 11.40 8.02 10.52
C SER A 182 11.77 9.25 9.68
N ARG A 183 11.67 9.16 8.34
CA ARG A 183 11.90 10.28 7.42
C ARG A 183 10.89 11.41 7.59
N LEU A 184 9.60 11.10 7.75
CA LEU A 184 8.57 12.09 8.02
C LEU A 184 8.80 12.80 9.35
N LYS A 185 9.25 12.08 10.38
CA LYS A 185 9.59 12.64 11.68
C LYS A 185 10.80 13.58 11.58
N GLU A 186 11.79 13.22 10.78
CA GLU A 186 12.95 14.07 10.50
C GLU A 186 12.58 15.32 9.71
N LEU A 187 11.79 15.19 8.64
CA LEU A 187 11.22 16.31 7.88
C LEU A 187 10.41 17.25 8.79
N ARG A 188 9.55 16.70 9.64
CA ARG A 188 8.79 17.50 10.61
C ARG A 188 9.71 18.24 11.57
N ARG A 189 10.83 17.63 11.99
CA ARG A 189 11.81 18.25 12.88
C ARG A 189 12.61 19.35 12.19
N THR A 190 13.04 19.13 10.94
CA THR A 190 13.74 20.15 10.16
C THR A 190 12.80 21.30 9.81
N THR A 191 11.56 21.04 9.37
CA THR A 191 10.53 22.06 9.17
C THR A 191 10.21 22.80 10.46
N ALA A 192 10.15 22.14 11.62
CA ALA A 192 9.98 22.83 12.89
C ALA A 192 11.16 23.76 13.21
N MET A 193 12.41 23.34 12.96
CA MET A 193 13.60 24.20 13.14
C MET A 193 13.63 25.38 12.16
N LEU A 194 13.38 25.14 10.87
CA LEU A 194 13.26 26.21 9.87
C LEU A 194 12.09 27.15 10.18
N GLY A 195 10.97 26.60 10.64
CA GLY A 195 9.81 27.33 11.09
C GLY A 195 10.14 28.24 12.28
N THR A 196 10.91 27.77 13.26
CA THR A 196 11.32 28.63 14.37
C THR A 196 12.19 29.82 13.93
N THR A 197 12.87 29.73 12.78
CA THR A 197 13.80 30.78 12.31
C THR A 197 13.15 31.78 11.35
N HIS A 198 12.16 31.36 10.54
CA HIS A 198 11.48 32.24 9.56
C HIS A 198 9.96 32.38 9.75
N SER A 199 9.30 31.51 10.53
CA SER A 199 7.84 31.50 10.69
C SER A 199 7.34 32.59 11.64
N SER A 200 8.12 33.05 12.63
CA SER A 200 7.61 34.05 13.59
C SER A 200 7.22 35.37 12.93
N ALA A 201 7.86 35.78 11.83
CA ALA A 201 7.49 36.98 11.10
C ALA A 201 6.51 36.66 9.96
N ALA A 202 6.84 35.70 9.09
CA ALA A 202 6.00 35.40 7.92
C ALA A 202 4.64 34.78 8.28
N GLN A 203 4.57 33.88 9.26
CA GLN A 203 3.31 33.26 9.69
C GLN A 203 2.40 34.26 10.41
N ALA A 204 2.98 35.19 11.19
CA ALA A 204 2.23 36.32 11.75
C ALA A 204 1.69 37.24 10.65
N PHE A 205 2.45 37.46 9.58
CA PHE A 205 1.98 38.18 8.39
C PHE A 205 0.87 37.44 7.63
N TYR A 206 0.99 36.12 7.44
CA TYR A 206 -0.04 35.31 6.77
C TYR A 206 -1.28 35.11 7.64
N SER A 207 -1.17 34.98 8.96
CA SER A 207 -2.34 34.92 9.84
C SER A 207 -3.08 36.26 9.85
N HIS A 208 -2.34 37.38 9.87
CA HIS A 208 -2.94 38.71 9.83
C HIS A 208 -3.49 39.09 8.45
N MET A 209 -2.99 38.48 7.36
CA MET A 209 -3.61 38.53 6.03
C MET A 209 -4.83 37.61 5.91
N ALA A 210 -4.79 36.39 6.46
CA ALA A 210 -5.92 35.46 6.39
C ALA A 210 -7.14 35.96 7.19
N GLU A 211 -6.91 36.78 8.22
CA GLU A 211 -7.98 37.33 9.06
C GLU A 211 -8.62 38.61 8.47
N GLY A 212 -8.05 39.21 7.41
CA GLY A 212 -8.55 40.49 6.87
C GLY A 212 -8.35 40.78 5.38
N ALA A 213 -7.58 39.98 4.65
CA ALA A 213 -7.37 40.13 3.21
C ALA A 213 -8.31 39.21 2.42
N HIS A 214 -8.99 39.77 1.44
CA HIS A 214 -9.93 39.06 0.58
C HIS A 214 -9.20 37.91 -0.14
N PRO A 215 -9.74 36.67 -0.16
CA PRO A 215 -9.07 35.47 -0.70
C PRO A 215 -8.65 35.60 -2.17
N GLU A 216 -9.20 36.56 -2.90
CA GLU A 216 -8.82 36.86 -4.28
C GLU A 216 -7.40 37.44 -4.42
N LEU A 217 -6.87 38.09 -3.38
CA LEU A 217 -5.53 38.68 -3.40
C LEU A 217 -4.44 37.59 -3.35
N LEU A 218 -4.70 36.51 -2.61
CA LEU A 218 -3.84 35.32 -2.58
C LEU A 218 -3.88 34.56 -3.92
N LEU A 219 -5.05 34.49 -4.55
CA LEU A 219 -5.19 33.91 -5.89
C LEU A 219 -4.49 34.75 -6.96
N ALA A 220 -4.52 36.08 -6.84
CA ALA A 220 -3.83 36.98 -7.75
C ALA A 220 -2.31 36.85 -7.63
N ASP A 221 -1.77 36.72 -6.42
CA ASP A 221 -0.34 36.52 -6.21
C ASP A 221 0.13 35.13 -6.69
N LEU A 222 -0.62 34.07 -6.37
CA LEU A 222 -0.34 32.72 -6.90
C LEU A 222 -0.39 32.70 -8.43
N LYS A 223 -1.41 33.33 -9.02
CA LYS A 223 -1.52 33.44 -10.48
C LYS A 223 -0.34 34.23 -11.06
N GLY A 224 0.06 35.32 -10.44
CA GLY A 224 1.21 36.12 -10.85
C GLY A 224 2.52 35.32 -10.80
N GLN A 225 2.73 34.53 -9.74
CA GLN A 225 3.89 33.65 -9.62
C GLN A 225 3.87 32.52 -10.67
N LEU A 226 2.70 31.97 -10.98
CA LEU A 226 2.53 30.93 -12.01
C LEU A 226 2.77 31.51 -13.42
N ASP A 227 2.30 32.73 -13.69
CA ASP A 227 2.52 33.44 -14.96
C ASP A 227 4.01 33.76 -15.16
N LEU A 228 4.68 34.23 -14.11
CA LEU A 228 6.13 34.47 -14.14
C LEU A 228 6.92 33.19 -14.41
N LEU A 229 6.47 32.07 -13.85
CA LEU A 229 7.09 30.77 -14.05
C LEU A 229 6.83 30.25 -15.46
N ALA A 230 5.62 30.44 -16.00
CA ALA A 230 5.27 30.11 -17.38
C ALA A 230 6.09 30.92 -18.39
N VAL A 231 6.24 32.24 -18.17
CA VAL A 231 7.09 33.11 -19.00
C VAL A 231 8.54 32.63 -18.96
N LYS A 232 9.06 32.29 -17.78
CA LYS A 232 10.44 31.80 -17.64
C LYS A 232 10.66 30.41 -18.26
N MET A 233 9.62 29.58 -18.33
CA MET A 233 9.66 28.30 -19.04
C MET A 233 9.52 28.46 -20.55
N SER A 234 8.80 29.48 -21.02
CA SER A 234 8.64 29.77 -22.45
C SER A 234 9.87 30.41 -23.08
N ASP A 235 10.75 31.01 -22.28
CA ASP A 235 12.00 31.66 -22.72
C ASP A 235 13.21 30.70 -22.71
N ARG A 236 12.96 29.40 -22.52
CA ARG A 236 13.94 28.31 -22.62
C ARG A 236 13.62 27.37 -23.76
#